data_AF-A0A8T7GB43-F1
#
_entry.id   AF-A0A8T7GB43-F1
#
_cell.length_a   1.000
_cell.length_b   1.000
_cell.length_c   1.000
_cell.angle_alpha   90.00
_cell.angle_beta   90.00
_cell.angle_gamma   90.00
#
_symmetry.space_group_name_H-M   'P 1'
#
loop_
_entity.id
_entity.type
_entity.pdbx_description
1 polymer ?
#
loop_
_entity_poly.entity_id
_entity_poly.type
_entity_poly.pdbx_seq_one_letter_code
_entity_poly.pdbx_strand_id
1 'polypeptide(L)'
;MAVSLIPLAGSLATVFRLLRLLRVTRLASRSKELRMIIGTLVCSIPSMLNIVVLLGMLFFIYGIAGYHLFGEIDHVRWGTLPDSFLTLFKIITLEGWVDIMNPILQENPLGGLYFISFIVIGTFIVINLFIAVIVRKSEEASSICR
;
A
#
# COMPACT_ATOMS: atom_id res chain seq x y z
N MET A 1 12.19 -41.26 26.52
CA MET A 1 10.81 -40.87 26.14
C MET A 1 10.54 -39.47 26.69
N ALA A 2 11.02 -38.43 26.03
CA ALA A 2 10.79 -37.02 26.43
C ALA A 2 11.01 -36.05 25.24
N VAL A 3 10.67 -36.50 24.03
CA VAL A 3 10.72 -35.69 22.80
C VAL A 3 9.29 -35.56 22.30
N SER A 4 8.49 -34.80 23.04
CA SER A 4 7.23 -34.24 22.55
C SER A 4 7.39 -32.72 22.59
N LEU A 5 8.17 -32.29 21.60
CA LEU A 5 8.47 -30.93 21.20
C LEU A 5 7.18 -30.13 21.01
N ILE A 6 7.03 -29.16 21.90
CA ILE A 6 6.21 -27.96 21.81
C ILE A 6 6.24 -27.40 20.36
N PRO A 7 5.16 -27.50 19.56
CA PRO A 7 5.08 -26.83 18.26
C PRO A 7 4.72 -25.34 18.41
N LEU A 8 4.32 -24.90 19.61
CA LEU A 8 3.69 -23.59 19.82
C LEU A 8 4.63 -22.49 20.37
N ALA A 9 5.72 -22.86 21.04
CA ALA A 9 6.78 -21.94 21.49
C ALA A 9 7.83 -21.67 20.40
N GLY A 10 7.88 -22.49 19.35
CA GLY A 10 8.82 -22.35 18.24
C GLY A 10 8.52 -21.14 17.34
N SER A 11 7.25 -20.85 17.05
CA SER A 11 6.86 -19.74 16.16
C SER A 11 7.16 -18.39 16.79
N LEU A 12 6.75 -18.16 18.05
CA LEU A 12 7.05 -16.94 18.79
C LEU A 12 8.56 -16.79 19.05
N ALA A 13 9.27 -17.86 19.43
CA ALA A 13 10.73 -17.79 19.58
C ALA A 13 11.46 -17.52 18.25
N THR A 14 10.87 -17.90 17.11
CA THR A 14 11.38 -17.58 15.77
C THR A 14 11.10 -16.12 15.43
N VAL A 15 9.91 -15.60 15.74
CA VAL A 15 9.59 -14.17 15.62
C VAL A 15 10.54 -13.32 16.49
N PHE A 16 10.77 -13.69 17.75
CA PHE A 16 11.74 -13.00 18.62
C PHE A 16 13.20 -13.13 18.13
N ARG A 17 13.53 -14.18 17.37
CA ARG A 17 14.82 -14.29 16.66
C ARG A 17 14.88 -13.34 15.46
N LEU A 18 13.82 -13.26 14.66
CA LEU A 18 13.70 -12.35 13.51
C LEU A 18 13.64 -10.88 13.92
N LEU A 19 13.06 -10.54 15.09
CA LEU A 19 13.10 -9.20 15.66
C LEU A 19 14.54 -8.71 15.92
N ARG A 20 15.52 -9.62 16.06
CA ARG A 20 16.93 -9.23 16.16
C ARG A 20 17.49 -8.77 14.81
N LEU A 21 16.89 -9.14 13.68
CA LEU A 21 17.22 -8.59 12.36
C LEU A 21 16.81 -7.12 12.24
N LEU A 22 15.80 -6.66 12.99
CA LEU A 22 15.50 -5.22 13.09
C LEU A 22 16.68 -4.40 13.61
N ARG A 23 17.71 -5.02 14.22
CA ARG A 23 18.96 -4.32 14.55
C ARG A 23 19.69 -3.79 13.30
N VAL A 24 19.40 -4.31 12.09
CA VAL A 24 19.90 -3.75 10.83
C VAL A 24 19.37 -2.35 10.58
N THR A 25 18.14 -2.05 11.01
CA THR A 25 17.59 -0.68 10.98
C THR A 25 18.38 0.24 11.91
N ARG A 26 18.84 -0.27 13.07
CA ARG A 26 19.77 0.45 13.95
C ARG A 26 21.13 0.71 13.29
N LEU A 27 21.60 -0.19 12.42
CA LEU A 27 22.86 -0.04 11.68
C LEU A 27 22.73 1.01 10.56
N ALA A 28 21.58 1.04 9.86
CA ALA A 28 21.23 2.11 8.92
C ALA A 28 21.21 3.48 9.60
N SER A 29 20.68 3.55 10.84
CA SER A 29 20.62 4.77 11.65
C SER A 29 21.94 5.19 12.31
N ARG A 30 23.04 4.43 12.15
CA ARG A 30 24.36 4.83 12.68
C ARG A 30 25.03 5.91 11.84
N SER A 31 24.75 5.96 10.54
CA SER A 31 25.28 7.03 9.68
C SER A 31 24.42 8.29 9.82
N LYS A 32 25.06 9.45 9.96
CA LYS A 32 24.37 10.74 10.03
C LYS A 32 23.57 11.01 8.75
N GLU A 33 24.05 10.51 7.61
CA GLU A 33 23.44 10.68 6.29
C GLU A 33 22.12 9.92 6.14
N LEU A 34 22.07 8.61 6.41
CA LEU A 34 20.79 7.87 6.34
C LEU A 34 19.77 8.39 7.34
N ARG A 35 20.22 8.82 8.54
CA ARG A 35 19.33 9.42 9.53
C ARG A 35 18.71 10.74 9.05
N MET A 36 19.46 11.56 8.34
CA MET A 36 18.92 12.77 7.73
C MET A 36 17.89 12.44 6.65
N ILE A 37 18.21 11.52 5.73
CA ILE A 37 17.29 11.12 4.65
C ILE A 37 15.97 10.56 5.21
N ILE A 38 16.06 9.62 6.16
CA ILE A 38 14.90 9.04 6.83
C ILE A 38 14.10 10.12 7.56
N GLY A 39 14.79 11.04 8.26
CA GLY A 39 14.16 12.18 8.93
C GLY A 39 13.38 13.08 7.96
N THR A 40 13.93 13.39 6.79
CA THR A 40 13.27 14.19 5.76
C THR A 40 12.06 13.47 5.14
N LEU A 41 12.17 12.16 4.90
CA LEU A 41 11.05 11.33 4.42
C LEU A 41 9.90 11.33 5.43
N VAL A 42 10.20 11.04 6.69
CA VAL A 42 9.19 10.99 7.77
C VAL A 42 8.58 12.38 8.00
N CYS A 43 9.37 13.45 7.96
CA CYS A 43 8.88 14.82 8.12
C CYS A 43 7.98 15.28 6.95
N SER A 44 8.03 14.61 5.79
CA SER A 44 7.18 14.94 4.64
C SER A 44 5.79 14.30 4.71
N ILE A 45 5.63 13.19 5.46
CA ILE A 45 4.36 12.46 5.60
C ILE A 45 3.21 13.34 6.15
N PRO A 46 3.39 14.12 7.23
CA PRO A 46 2.30 14.91 7.82
C PRO A 46 1.68 15.90 6.83
N SER A 47 2.47 16.46 5.91
CA SER A 47 1.97 17.39 4.90
C SER A 47 1.04 16.74 3.89
N MET A 48 1.08 15.42 3.75
CA MET A 48 0.35 14.69 2.72
C MET A 48 -0.91 14.03 3.25
N LEU A 49 -1.19 14.19 4.55
CA LEU A 49 -2.22 13.43 5.25
C LEU A 49 -3.58 13.57 4.56
N ASN A 50 -3.95 14.75 4.07
CA ASN A 50 -5.21 14.98 3.37
C ASN A 50 -5.35 14.12 2.11
N ILE A 51 -4.27 14.01 1.31
CA ILE A 51 -4.26 13.21 0.07
C ILE A 51 -4.25 11.72 0.42
N VAL A 52 -3.51 11.31 1.45
CA VAL A 52 -3.49 9.93 1.93
C VAL A 52 -4.87 9.50 2.44
N VAL A 53 -5.59 10.37 3.16
CA VAL A 53 -6.96 10.12 3.60
C VAL A 53 -7.91 10.00 2.41
N LEU A 54 -7.77 10.87 1.40
CA LEU A 54 -8.55 10.77 0.16
C LEU A 54 -8.30 9.44 -0.56
N LEU A 55 -7.04 9.02 -0.68
CA LEU A 55 -6.68 7.73 -1.26
C LEU A 55 -7.25 6.57 -0.43
N GLY A 56 -7.17 6.65 0.90
CA GLY A 56 -7.76 5.67 1.81
C GLY A 56 -9.28 5.55 1.64
N MET A 57 -9.98 6.67 1.46
CA MET A 57 -11.41 6.69 1.17
C MET A 57 -11.72 6.03 -0.18
N LEU A 58 -10.92 6.30 -1.22
CA LEU A 58 -11.05 5.63 -2.51
C LEU A 58 -10.90 4.12 -2.36
N PHE A 59 -9.85 3.66 -1.66
CA PHE A 59 -9.63 2.25 -1.37
C PHE A 59 -10.83 1.64 -0.65
N PHE A 60 -11.37 2.32 0.37
CA PHE A 60 -12.52 1.83 1.14
C PHE A 60 -13.77 1.63 0.28
N ILE A 61 -14.13 2.64 -0.52
CA ILE A 61 -15.31 2.59 -1.39
C ILE A 61 -15.15 1.47 -2.44
N TYR A 62 -14.01 1.45 -3.14
CA TYR A 62 -13.76 0.43 -4.15
C TYR A 62 -13.59 -0.96 -3.56
N GLY A 63 -13.05 -1.09 -2.35
CA GLY A 63 -12.85 -2.38 -1.67
C GLY A 63 -14.18 -3.03 -1.33
N ILE A 64 -15.11 -2.27 -0.77
CA ILE A 64 -16.48 -2.74 -0.50
C ILE A 64 -17.22 -3.04 -1.80
N ALA A 65 -17.12 -2.15 -2.79
CA ALA A 65 -17.76 -2.37 -4.09
C ALA A 65 -17.24 -3.63 -4.78
N GLY A 66 -15.92 -3.85 -4.79
CA GLY A 66 -15.31 -5.03 -5.39
C GLY A 66 -15.67 -6.32 -4.67
N TYR A 67 -15.69 -6.31 -3.34
CA TYR A 67 -16.19 -7.42 -2.53
C TYR A 67 -17.62 -7.82 -2.93
N HIS A 68 -18.52 -6.85 -3.04
CA HIS A 68 -19.92 -7.12 -3.40
C HIS A 68 -20.15 -7.48 -4.87
N LEU A 69 -19.38 -6.90 -5.79
CA LEU A 69 -19.56 -7.09 -7.23
C LEU A 69 -18.87 -8.36 -7.75
N PHE A 70 -17.71 -8.71 -7.17
CA PHE A 70 -16.82 -9.74 -7.73
C PHE A 70 -16.53 -10.89 -6.77
N GLY A 71 -17.00 -10.84 -5.52
CA GLY A 71 -16.77 -11.89 -4.51
C GLY A 71 -17.28 -13.27 -4.91
N GLU A 72 -18.35 -13.33 -5.72
CA GLU A 72 -18.90 -14.58 -6.26
C GLU A 72 -18.15 -15.09 -7.51
N ILE A 73 -17.51 -14.18 -8.26
CA ILE A 73 -16.79 -14.51 -9.50
C ILE A 73 -15.36 -14.97 -9.20
N ASP A 74 -14.67 -14.24 -8.31
CA ASP A 74 -13.29 -14.52 -7.92
C ASP A 74 -13.13 -14.34 -6.41
N HIS A 75 -13.52 -15.40 -5.69
CA HIS A 75 -13.45 -15.44 -4.23
C HIS A 75 -12.02 -15.31 -3.70
N VAL A 76 -11.00 -15.66 -4.47
CA VAL A 76 -9.59 -15.57 -4.02
C VAL A 76 -9.16 -14.10 -3.90
N ARG A 77 -9.64 -13.24 -4.80
CA ARG A 77 -9.23 -11.82 -4.86
C ARG A 77 -10.24 -10.88 -4.21
N TRP A 78 -11.50 -11.28 -4.15
CA TRP A 78 -12.62 -10.43 -3.70
C TRP A 78 -13.49 -11.08 -2.62
N GLY A 79 -13.16 -12.29 -2.15
CA GLY A 79 -14.00 -13.05 -1.22
C GLY A 79 -14.04 -12.50 0.20
N THR A 80 -13.09 -11.64 0.57
CA THR A 80 -13.14 -10.87 1.82
C THR A 80 -12.75 -9.42 1.57
N LEU A 81 -13.10 -8.53 2.52
CA LEU A 81 -12.73 -7.12 2.43
C LEU A 81 -11.19 -6.92 2.47
N PRO A 82 -10.41 -7.61 3.33
CA PRO A 82 -8.95 -7.59 3.26
C PRO A 82 -8.38 -8.05 1.92
N ASP A 83 -8.93 -9.11 1.33
CA ASP A 83 -8.48 -9.59 0.02
C ASP A 83 -8.74 -8.55 -1.07
N SER A 84 -9.92 -7.92 -1.02
CA SER A 84 -10.29 -6.81 -1.92
C SER A 84 -9.31 -5.63 -1.80
N PHE A 85 -8.90 -5.26 -0.58
CA PHE A 85 -7.89 -4.22 -0.36
C PHE A 85 -6.52 -4.60 -0.92
N LEU A 86 -6.07 -5.85 -0.73
CA LEU A 86 -4.81 -6.34 -1.30
C LEU A 86 -4.87 -6.37 -2.84
N THR A 87 -6.01 -6.73 -3.41
CA THR A 87 -6.25 -6.72 -4.84
C THR A 87 -6.20 -5.30 -5.40
N LEU A 88 -6.86 -4.33 -4.75
CA LEU A 88 -6.78 -2.91 -5.13
C LEU A 88 -5.36 -2.34 -4.99
N PHE A 89 -4.61 -2.79 -3.99
CA PHE A 89 -3.20 -2.42 -3.84
C PHE A 89 -2.36 -2.92 -5.03
N LYS A 90 -2.61 -4.13 -5.54
CA LYS A 90 -1.96 -4.62 -6.77
C LYS A 90 -2.41 -3.84 -8.01
N ILE A 91 -3.68 -3.46 -8.09
CA ILE A 91 -4.19 -2.72 -9.25
C ILE A 91 -3.59 -1.31 -9.30
N ILE A 92 -3.45 -0.60 -8.17
CA ILE A 92 -2.91 0.76 -8.17
C ILE A 92 -1.42 0.82 -8.55
N THR A 93 -0.66 -0.26 -8.37
CA THR A 93 0.72 -0.33 -8.87
C THR A 93 0.80 -0.52 -10.38
N LEU A 94 -0.36 -0.67 -11.05
CA LEU A 94 -0.52 -0.87 -12.49
C LEU A 94 0.16 -2.14 -13.02
N GLU A 95 0.44 -3.10 -12.14
CA GLU A 95 1.11 -4.35 -12.48
C GLU A 95 0.11 -5.51 -12.42
N GLY A 96 0.01 -6.28 -13.50
CA GLY A 96 -0.83 -7.49 -13.54
C GLY A 96 -2.34 -7.26 -13.38
N TRP A 97 -2.81 -6.01 -13.45
CA TRP A 97 -4.23 -5.68 -13.27
C TRP A 97 -5.14 -6.26 -14.37
N VAL A 98 -4.59 -6.49 -15.57
CA VAL A 98 -5.30 -7.15 -16.68
C VAL A 98 -5.67 -8.59 -16.32
N ASP A 99 -4.80 -9.34 -15.62
CA ASP A 99 -5.07 -10.72 -15.19
C ASP A 99 -6.14 -10.79 -14.09
N ILE A 100 -6.32 -9.69 -13.37
CA ILE A 100 -7.38 -9.53 -12.36
C ILE A 100 -8.71 -9.16 -13.04
N MET A 101 -8.67 -8.31 -14.06
CA MET A 101 -9.84 -7.84 -14.80
C MET A 101 -10.42 -8.89 -15.76
N ASN A 102 -9.58 -9.66 -16.45
CA ASN A 102 -10.00 -10.56 -17.52
C ASN A 102 -11.09 -11.58 -17.11
N PRO A 103 -11.00 -12.27 -15.95
CA PRO A 103 -12.07 -13.16 -15.51
C PRO A 103 -13.40 -12.44 -15.29
N ILE A 104 -13.35 -11.19 -14.81
CA ILE A 104 -14.56 -10.38 -14.60
C ILE A 104 -15.20 -9.98 -15.93
N LEU A 105 -14.39 -9.65 -16.95
CA LEU A 105 -14.91 -9.30 -18.28
C LEU A 105 -15.59 -10.47 -19.00
N GLN A 106 -15.20 -11.71 -18.69
CA GLN A 106 -15.84 -12.90 -19.25
C GLN A 106 -17.27 -13.07 -18.73
N GLU A 107 -17.52 -12.69 -17.47
CA GLU A 107 -18.85 -12.74 -16.86
C GLU A 107 -19.68 -11.47 -17.14
N ASN A 108 -19.04 -10.30 -17.07
CA ASN A 108 -19.68 -9.01 -17.28
C ASN A 108 -18.75 -8.04 -18.02
N PRO A 109 -19.01 -7.75 -19.31
CA PRO A 109 -18.22 -6.82 -20.10
C PRO A 109 -18.15 -5.39 -19.53
N LEU A 110 -19.17 -4.96 -18.77
CA LEU A 110 -19.17 -3.65 -18.11
C LEU A 110 -18.27 -3.61 -16.86
N GLY A 111 -17.81 -4.77 -16.37
CA GLY A 111 -16.91 -4.87 -15.23
C GLY A 111 -15.58 -4.13 -15.44
N GLY A 112 -15.13 -3.98 -16.69
CA GLY A 112 -13.94 -3.20 -17.03
C GLY A 112 -14.01 -1.73 -16.60
N LEU A 113 -15.21 -1.14 -16.55
CA LEU A 113 -15.40 0.24 -16.13
C LEU A 113 -14.97 0.47 -14.69
N TYR A 114 -15.20 -0.50 -13.80
CA TYR A 114 -14.76 -0.44 -12.40
C TYR A 114 -13.23 -0.36 -12.29
N PHE A 115 -12.51 -1.18 -13.07
CA PHE A 115 -11.04 -1.21 -13.03
C PHE A 115 -10.45 0.07 -13.62
N ILE A 116 -10.99 0.51 -14.77
CA ILE A 116 -10.53 1.72 -15.46
C ILE A 116 -10.79 2.96 -14.58
N SER A 117 -11.96 3.08 -13.97
CA SER A 117 -12.27 4.23 -13.11
C SER A 117 -11.38 4.27 -11.87
N PHE A 118 -11.10 3.11 -11.24
CA PHE A 118 -10.18 3.03 -10.12
C PHE A 118 -8.76 3.45 -10.52
N ILE A 119 -8.25 2.95 -11.64
CA ILE A 119 -6.90 3.26 -12.14
C ILE A 119 -6.79 4.75 -12.44
N VAL A 120 -7.73 5.33 -13.19
CA VAL A 120 -7.67 6.76 -13.56
C VAL A 120 -7.71 7.65 -12.32
N ILE A 121 -8.65 7.40 -11.40
CA ILE A 121 -8.80 8.21 -10.19
C ILE A 121 -7.62 8.00 -9.24
N GLY A 122 -7.21 6.75 -9.03
CA GLY A 122 -6.11 6.38 -8.14
C GLY A 122 -4.77 6.93 -8.61
N THR A 123 -4.44 6.77 -9.90
CA THR A 123 -3.22 7.33 -10.48
C THR A 123 -3.23 8.86 -10.44
N PHE A 124 -4.37 9.52 -10.71
CA PHE A 124 -4.49 10.97 -10.55
C PHE A 124 -4.19 11.43 -9.12
N ILE A 125 -4.74 10.75 -8.12
CA ILE A 125 -4.47 11.06 -6.70
C ILE A 125 -2.99 10.83 -6.35
N VAL A 126 -2.38 9.74 -6.82
CA VAL A 126 -0.95 9.45 -6.59
C VAL A 126 -0.04 10.48 -7.27
N ILE A 127 -0.37 10.93 -8.49
CA ILE A 127 0.35 12.01 -9.16
C ILE A 127 0.22 13.31 -8.36
N ASN A 128 -0.97 13.63 -7.86
CA ASN A 128 -1.18 14.82 -7.03
C ASN A 128 -0.41 14.75 -5.71
N LEU A 129 -0.25 13.56 -5.12
CA LEU A 129 0.65 13.35 -3.99
C LEU A 129 2.08 13.74 -4.36
N PHE A 130 2.59 13.28 -5.49
CA PHE A 130 3.96 13.59 -5.93
C PHE A 130 4.16 15.09 -6.19
N ILE A 131 3.21 15.74 -6.85
CA ILE A 131 3.22 17.19 -7.07
C ILE A 131 3.25 17.93 -5.73
N ALA A 132 2.42 17.53 -4.76
CA ALA A 132 2.40 18.14 -3.44
C ALA A 132 3.76 18.03 -2.71
N VAL A 133 4.49 16.90 -2.86
CA VAL A 133 5.85 16.77 -2.29
C VAL A 133 6.78 17.78 -2.93
N ILE A 134 6.79 17.86 -4.26
CA ILE A 134 7.73 18.68 -5.02
C ILE A 134 7.48 20.16 -4.75
N VAL A 135 6.22 20.60 -4.81
CA VAL A 135 5.85 22.00 -4.59
C VAL A 135 6.31 22.45 -3.21
N ARG A 136 6.08 21.63 -2.17
CA ARG A 136 6.49 21.96 -0.81
C ARG A 136 8.01 22.08 -0.67
N LYS A 137 8.76 21.21 -1.33
CA LYS A 137 10.23 21.31 -1.37
C LYS A 137 10.71 22.55 -2.12
N SER A 138 10.01 22.94 -3.18
CA SER A 138 10.28 24.18 -3.93
C SER A 138 9.99 25.45 -3.11
N GLU A 139 8.92 25.46 -2.33
CA GLU A 139 8.56 26.57 -1.42
C GLU A 139 9.57 26.71 -0.27
N GLU A 140 9.94 25.58 0.36
CA GLU A 140 10.97 25.53 1.40
C GLU A 140 12.31 26.10 0.88
N ALA A 141 12.76 25.68 -0.32
CA ALA A 141 13.99 26.20 -0.93
C ALA A 141 13.93 27.70 -1.27
N SER A 142 12.78 28.18 -1.75
CA SER A 142 12.58 29.60 -2.11
C SER A 142 12.62 30.52 -0.89
N SER A 143 12.23 30.03 0.29
CA SER A 143 12.32 30.79 1.55
C SER A 143 13.75 30.97 2.09
N ILE A 144 14.71 30.13 1.66
CA ILE A 144 16.11 30.20 2.07
C ILE A 144 16.90 31.23 1.23
N CYS A 145 16.46 31.46 -0.02
CA CYS A 145 17.11 32.40 -0.95
C CYS A 145 16.59 33.85 -0.85
N ARG A 146 15.71 34.14 0.10
CA ARG A 146 15.18 35.49 0.40
C ARG A 146 15.71 35.96 1.74
#